data_AF-A0A7S1HQF1-F1
#
_entry.id   AF-A0A7S1HQF1-F1
#
_cell.length_a   1.000
_cell.length_b   1.000
_cell.length_c   1.000
_cell.angle_alpha   90.00
_cell.angle_beta   90.00
_cell.angle_gamma   90.00
#
_symmetry.space_group_name_H-M   'P 1'
#
loop_
_entity.id
_entity.type
_entity.pdbx_description
1 polymer ?
#
loop_
_entity_poly.entity_id
_entity_poly.type
_entity_poly.pdbx_seq_one_letter_code
_entity_poly.pdbx_strand_id
1 'polypeptide(L)'
;HMWEGGAYALAILIAILSGVWPYVKLISMLVLWFVPVRPNTRATLLSLLEALGKWSLIDIYVFALMMAGFRFVLDVGAIARIKIAIEAKWGIFSFCIGVLLSHILSHLMMFVHHNSQAGMLGLPESSRHFSLSSVARIRHKKLSYVGQTAIAFAILFALGCTIACTIIPTFKFTFSGVVGMLLPLDKQVTEFSLIEAGAFIPSILDNLSLATRIGEYFVVVVYYAFALVTPIMRMVACLVLWAAPLTTHQKEIMKSITSMLGTWSALDVFLVSVIASILEIGNLTSSIMGDACDSLYELLGIQCLRLDASFLTGSWVMAVAVISSLIVSRLTLTSTTAHFRRVAMLHLMALKKKYYDNAAAASEDESGVTPKVIATYSEELQRNTISTKFANLLAGSFHESMYQSNFGLSTMDAMSPTDEEKTKG
;
A
#
# COMPACT_ATOMS: atom_id res chain seq x y z
N HIS A 1 18.31 12.16 -22.77
CA HIS A 1 17.09 12.99 -22.81
C HIS A 1 16.65 13.54 -21.45
N MET A 2 15.97 12.81 -20.54
CA MET A 2 15.49 13.43 -19.27
C MET A 2 16.60 14.02 -18.40
N TRP A 3 17.75 13.33 -18.33
CA TRP A 3 18.94 13.80 -17.61
C TRP A 3 19.56 15.05 -18.24
N GLU A 4 19.60 15.11 -19.57
CA GLU A 4 20.10 16.29 -20.30
C GLU A 4 19.13 17.46 -20.18
N GLY A 5 17.84 17.17 -20.04
CA GLY A 5 16.76 18.15 -19.87
C GLY A 5 16.62 18.75 -18.49
N GLY A 6 17.55 18.47 -17.57
CA GLY A 6 17.52 19.00 -16.20
C GLY A 6 16.46 18.37 -15.29
N ALA A 7 15.68 17.40 -15.79
CA ALA A 7 14.65 16.69 -15.02
C ALA A 7 15.26 15.55 -14.16
N TYR A 8 16.27 15.88 -13.37
CA TYR A 8 17.08 14.91 -12.64
C TYR A 8 16.29 14.13 -11.59
N ALA A 9 15.39 14.78 -10.85
CA ALA A 9 14.67 14.11 -9.77
C ALA A 9 13.69 13.09 -10.36
N LEU A 10 13.00 13.43 -11.44
CA LEU A 10 12.12 12.51 -12.16
C LEU A 10 12.89 11.33 -12.76
N ALA A 11 14.05 11.58 -13.37
CA ALA A 11 14.90 10.54 -13.94
C ALA A 11 15.39 9.55 -12.87
N ILE A 12 15.86 10.06 -11.72
CA ILE A 12 16.30 9.22 -10.58
C ILE A 12 15.12 8.43 -10.01
N LEU A 13 13.97 9.08 -9.84
CA LEU A 13 12.75 8.45 -9.30
C LEU A 13 12.31 7.26 -10.16
N ILE A 14 12.24 7.44 -11.49
CA ILE A 14 11.87 6.38 -12.43
C ILE A 14 12.94 5.28 -12.43
N ALA A 15 14.23 5.64 -12.49
CA ALA A 15 15.31 4.66 -12.48
C ALA A 15 15.30 3.77 -11.24
N ILE A 16 15.03 4.34 -10.06
CA ILE A 16 15.01 3.58 -8.80
C ILE A 16 13.70 2.80 -8.65
N LEU A 17 12.54 3.45 -8.78
CA LEU A 17 11.25 2.86 -8.42
C LEU A 17 10.64 1.98 -9.50
N SER A 18 11.01 2.22 -10.77
CA SER A 18 10.53 1.43 -11.91
C SER A 18 11.64 0.58 -12.54
N GLY A 19 12.87 1.04 -12.51
CA GLY A 19 14.03 0.25 -12.95
C GLY A 19 14.44 -0.76 -11.88
N VAL A 20 15.10 -0.30 -10.82
CA VAL A 20 15.78 -1.17 -9.84
C VAL A 20 14.80 -1.94 -8.94
N TRP A 21 13.78 -1.26 -8.44
CA TRP A 21 12.90 -1.79 -7.39
C TRP A 21 12.14 -3.08 -7.76
N PRO A 22 11.53 -3.23 -8.95
CA PRO A 22 10.88 -4.48 -9.35
C PRO A 22 11.82 -5.69 -9.32
N TYR A 23 13.06 -5.54 -9.76
CA TYR A 23 14.05 -6.61 -9.70
C TYR A 23 14.47 -6.93 -8.27
N VAL A 24 14.72 -5.90 -7.45
CA VAL A 24 15.02 -6.07 -6.02
C VAL A 24 13.89 -6.83 -5.34
N LYS A 25 12.63 -6.50 -5.62
CA LYS A 25 11.46 -7.19 -5.09
C LYS A 25 11.44 -8.67 -5.50
N LEU A 26 11.59 -8.97 -6.79
CA LEU A 26 11.54 -10.34 -7.30
C LEU A 26 12.70 -11.21 -6.77
N ILE A 27 13.93 -10.67 -6.75
CA ILE A 27 15.10 -11.37 -6.19
C ILE A 27 14.91 -11.61 -4.70
N SER A 28 14.43 -10.61 -3.95
CA SER A 28 14.18 -10.76 -2.51
C SER A 28 13.12 -11.83 -2.24
N MET A 29 12.07 -11.88 -3.05
CA MET A 29 11.06 -12.92 -2.94
C MET A 29 11.62 -14.32 -3.27
N LEU A 30 12.44 -14.43 -4.31
CA LEU A 30 13.10 -15.68 -4.68
C LEU A 30 14.01 -16.18 -3.54
N VAL A 31 14.81 -15.29 -2.96
CA VAL A 31 15.68 -15.59 -1.82
C VAL A 31 14.86 -16.05 -0.61
N LEU A 32 13.77 -15.34 -0.27
CA LEU A 32 12.91 -15.69 0.86
C LEU A 32 12.12 -17.00 0.67
N TRP A 33 11.98 -17.46 -0.57
CA TRP A 33 11.37 -18.75 -0.89
C TRP A 33 12.31 -19.91 -0.56
N PHE A 34 13.59 -19.80 -0.92
CA PHE A 34 14.56 -20.90 -0.77
C PHE A 34 15.39 -20.86 0.51
N VAL A 35 15.67 -19.67 1.04
CA VAL A 35 16.52 -19.54 2.23
C VAL A 35 15.71 -19.83 3.49
N PRO A 36 16.20 -20.71 4.39
CA PRO A 36 15.57 -20.96 5.68
C PRO A 36 15.73 -19.74 6.59
N VAL A 37 14.79 -18.81 6.49
CA VAL A 37 14.68 -17.64 7.35
C VAL A 37 13.67 -17.93 8.46
N ARG A 38 13.89 -17.35 9.65
CA ARG A 38 12.91 -17.43 10.74
C ARG A 38 11.53 -17.00 10.22
N PRO A 39 10.44 -17.74 10.52
CA PRO A 39 9.12 -17.49 9.95
C PRO A 39 8.67 -16.03 10.03
N ASN A 40 9.03 -15.36 11.11
CA ASN A 40 8.55 -14.01 11.38
C ASN A 40 9.37 -12.92 10.73
N THR A 41 10.68 -13.15 10.59
CA THR A 41 11.52 -12.31 9.76
C THR A 41 11.05 -12.42 8.32
N ARG A 42 10.72 -13.64 7.85
CA ARG A 42 10.13 -13.85 6.52
C ARG A 42 8.80 -13.11 6.37
N ALA A 43 7.86 -13.24 7.31
CA ALA A 43 6.60 -12.50 7.30
C ALA A 43 6.79 -10.98 7.25
N THR A 44 7.71 -10.46 8.07
CA THR A 44 7.99 -9.02 8.14
C THR A 44 8.59 -8.52 6.83
N LEU A 45 9.60 -9.21 6.30
CA LEU A 45 10.23 -8.86 5.03
C LEU A 45 9.24 -8.93 3.87
N LEU A 46 8.38 -9.93 3.85
CA LEU A 46 7.34 -10.03 2.84
C LEU A 46 6.31 -8.91 2.92
N SER A 47 5.85 -8.59 4.13
CA SER A 47 4.92 -7.47 4.34
C SER A 47 5.55 -6.12 3.93
N LEU A 48 6.86 -5.95 4.13
CA LEU A 48 7.59 -4.77 3.70
C LEU A 48 7.70 -4.70 2.16
N LEU A 49 8.00 -5.83 1.51
CA LEU A 49 8.05 -5.93 0.05
C LEU A 49 6.69 -5.64 -0.60
N GLU A 50 5.59 -6.08 0.03
CA GLU A 50 4.23 -5.75 -0.40
C GLU A 50 3.94 -4.25 -0.22
N ALA A 51 4.25 -3.69 0.95
CA ALA A 51 4.03 -2.28 1.28
C ALA A 51 4.75 -1.33 0.31
N LEU A 52 5.99 -1.66 -0.04
CA LEU A 52 6.81 -0.89 -0.96
C LEU A 52 6.48 -1.20 -2.43
N GLY A 53 5.83 -2.34 -2.71
CA GLY A 53 5.49 -2.79 -4.07
C GLY A 53 4.55 -1.85 -4.82
N LYS A 54 3.68 -1.10 -4.14
CA LYS A 54 2.79 -0.11 -4.78
C LYS A 54 3.52 1.10 -5.35
N TRP A 55 4.72 1.42 -4.85
CA TRP A 55 5.52 2.54 -5.31
C TRP A 55 6.09 2.33 -6.71
N SER A 56 6.11 1.09 -7.22
CA SER A 56 6.37 0.80 -8.64
C SER A 56 5.33 1.41 -9.59
N LEU A 57 4.16 1.81 -9.09
CA LEU A 57 3.11 2.42 -9.92
C LEU A 57 3.35 3.91 -10.19
N ILE A 58 4.37 4.53 -9.58
CA ILE A 58 4.67 5.96 -9.77
C ILE A 58 4.83 6.30 -11.24
N ASP A 59 5.57 5.49 -11.99
CA ASP A 59 5.85 5.74 -13.40
C ASP A 59 4.59 5.64 -14.26
N ILE A 60 3.68 4.70 -13.96
CA ILE A 60 2.38 4.60 -14.64
C ILE A 60 1.55 5.87 -14.41
N TYR A 61 1.57 6.42 -13.18
CA TYR A 61 0.87 7.65 -12.86
C TYR A 61 1.52 8.88 -13.48
N VAL A 62 2.85 9.02 -13.42
CA VAL A 62 3.57 10.11 -14.10
C VAL A 62 3.31 10.05 -15.60
N PHE A 63 3.38 8.87 -16.20
CA PHE A 63 3.08 8.66 -17.61
C PHE A 63 1.64 9.05 -17.94
N ALA A 64 0.66 8.64 -17.13
CA ALA A 64 -0.74 9.04 -17.30
C ALA A 64 -0.93 10.57 -17.21
N LEU A 65 -0.25 11.23 -16.27
CA LEU A 65 -0.28 12.69 -16.13
C LEU A 65 0.37 13.39 -17.33
N MET A 66 1.44 12.84 -17.88
CA MET A 66 2.04 13.33 -19.13
C MET A 66 1.08 13.15 -20.32
N MET A 67 0.45 11.98 -20.47
CA MET A 67 -0.56 11.74 -21.51
C MET A 67 -1.69 12.76 -21.43
N ALA A 68 -2.16 13.08 -20.23
CA ALA A 68 -3.18 14.10 -20.01
C ALA A 68 -2.68 15.52 -20.32
N GLY A 69 -1.45 15.86 -19.92
CA GLY A 69 -0.86 17.19 -20.12
C GLY A 69 -0.48 17.50 -21.57
N PHE A 70 -0.09 16.50 -22.36
CA PHE A 70 0.33 16.69 -23.75
C PHE A 70 -0.78 16.41 -24.78
N ARG A 71 -2.03 16.27 -24.32
CA ARG A 71 -3.18 16.03 -25.18
C ARG A 71 -3.84 17.34 -25.60
N PHE A 72 -3.52 17.81 -26.79
CA PHE A 72 -4.16 19.00 -27.34
C PHE A 72 -4.31 18.94 -28.86
N VAL A 73 -5.27 19.71 -29.35
CA VAL A 73 -5.65 19.80 -30.76
C VAL A 73 -5.51 21.25 -31.18
N LEU A 74 -4.67 21.49 -32.18
CA LEU A 74 -4.47 22.80 -32.78
C LEU A 74 -5.29 22.88 -34.07
N ASP A 75 -6.27 23.77 -34.10
CA ASP A 75 -7.03 24.07 -35.30
C ASP A 75 -6.38 25.28 -36.00
N VAL A 76 -5.67 25.04 -37.11
CA VAL A 76 -5.03 26.09 -37.92
C VAL A 76 -6.05 26.59 -38.93
N GLY A 77 -6.87 27.55 -38.48
CA GLY A 77 -8.00 28.06 -39.25
C GLY A 77 -8.99 26.96 -39.62
N ALA A 78 -9.56 27.03 -40.83
CA ALA A 78 -10.43 25.98 -41.37
C ALA A 78 -9.68 24.90 -42.17
N ILE A 79 -8.33 24.92 -42.17
CA ILE A 79 -7.52 24.23 -43.17
C ILE A 79 -6.90 22.94 -42.61
N ALA A 80 -6.44 22.95 -41.36
CA ALA A 80 -5.77 21.79 -40.76
C ALA A 80 -6.07 21.65 -39.26
N ARG A 81 -6.26 20.41 -38.83
CA ARG A 81 -6.38 20.01 -37.42
C ARG A 81 -5.19 19.15 -37.04
N ILE A 82 -4.28 19.70 -36.23
CA ILE A 82 -3.08 19.01 -35.76
C ILE A 82 -3.36 18.45 -34.37
N LYS A 83 -3.34 17.12 -34.24
CA LYS A 83 -3.50 16.43 -32.96
C LYS A 83 -2.12 16.08 -32.40
N ILE A 84 -1.83 16.53 -31.18
CA ILE A 84 -0.60 16.19 -30.45
C ILE A 84 -1.01 15.40 -29.22
N ALA A 85 -0.36 14.24 -29.04
CA ALA A 85 -0.54 13.37 -27.89
C ALA A 85 0.71 12.51 -27.74
N ILE A 86 0.95 12.03 -26.52
CA ILE A 86 1.97 11.02 -26.27
C ILE A 86 1.41 9.65 -26.70
N GLU A 87 2.24 8.84 -27.34
CA GLU A 87 1.90 7.47 -27.73
C GLU A 87 2.55 6.48 -26.76
N ALA A 88 1.75 5.62 -26.13
CA ALA A 88 2.25 4.55 -25.30
C ALA A 88 2.92 3.45 -26.14
N LYS A 89 4.20 3.18 -25.86
CA LYS A 89 4.95 2.08 -26.49
C LYS A 89 4.85 0.82 -25.64
N TRP A 90 5.11 -0.35 -26.26
CA TRP A 90 5.03 -1.67 -25.63
C TRP A 90 5.75 -1.79 -24.27
N GLY A 91 6.82 -1.03 -24.05
CA GLY A 91 7.56 -1.01 -22.78
C GLY A 91 6.70 -0.66 -21.56
N ILE A 92 5.77 0.31 -21.66
CA ILE A 92 4.93 0.68 -20.50
C ILE A 92 3.93 -0.44 -20.17
N PHE A 93 3.42 -1.14 -21.18
CA PHE A 93 2.48 -2.23 -21.00
C PHE A 93 3.15 -3.45 -20.36
N SER A 94 4.33 -3.84 -20.87
CA SER A 94 5.09 -4.96 -20.31
C SER A 94 5.54 -4.67 -18.88
N PHE A 95 5.98 -3.43 -18.59
CA PHE A 95 6.28 -2.98 -17.25
C PHE A 95 5.08 -3.11 -16.32
N CYS A 96 3.92 -2.57 -16.71
CA CYS A 96 2.71 -2.64 -15.91
C CYS A 96 2.27 -4.08 -15.62
N ILE A 97 2.32 -4.97 -16.63
CA ILE A 97 2.04 -6.41 -16.44
C ILE A 97 3.04 -7.01 -15.42
N GLY A 98 4.33 -6.72 -15.55
CA GLY A 98 5.35 -7.18 -14.62
C GLY A 98 5.11 -6.74 -13.18
N VAL A 99 4.72 -5.47 -12.98
CA VAL A 99 4.36 -4.93 -11.66
C VAL A 99 3.16 -5.68 -11.08
N LEU A 100 2.08 -5.86 -11.84
CA LEU A 100 0.88 -6.59 -11.40
C LEU A 100 1.19 -8.04 -11.04
N LEU A 101 1.93 -8.76 -11.90
CA LEU A 101 2.34 -10.14 -11.64
C LEU A 101 3.21 -10.23 -10.38
N SER A 102 4.14 -9.30 -10.17
CA SER A 102 4.95 -9.26 -8.95
C SER A 102 4.09 -9.06 -7.70
N HIS A 103 2.98 -8.32 -7.81
CA HIS A 103 2.08 -8.02 -6.72
C HIS A 103 1.21 -9.25 -6.36
N ILE A 104 0.69 -9.93 -7.39
CA ILE A 104 -0.02 -11.21 -7.23
C ILE A 104 0.89 -12.27 -6.61
N LEU A 105 2.12 -12.39 -7.11
CA LEU A 105 3.09 -13.35 -6.58
C LEU A 105 3.41 -13.08 -5.11
N SER A 106 3.55 -11.81 -4.70
CA SER A 106 3.83 -11.48 -3.30
C SER A 106 2.69 -11.91 -2.38
N HIS A 107 1.44 -11.70 -2.81
CA HIS A 107 0.28 -12.14 -2.06
C HIS A 107 0.13 -13.65 -1.99
N LEU A 108 0.41 -14.35 -3.10
CA LEU A 108 0.41 -15.81 -3.09
C LEU A 108 1.44 -16.35 -2.11
N MET A 109 2.65 -15.79 -2.12
CA MET A 109 3.72 -16.19 -1.21
C MET A 109 3.36 -15.93 0.26
N MET A 110 2.74 -14.78 0.56
CA MET A 110 2.23 -14.46 1.88
C MET A 110 1.10 -15.39 2.33
N PHE A 111 0.17 -15.72 1.43
CA PHE A 111 -0.92 -16.66 1.69
C PHE A 111 -0.39 -18.06 2.03
N VAL A 112 0.54 -18.59 1.22
CA VAL A 112 1.18 -19.88 1.48
C VAL A 112 1.93 -19.85 2.82
N HIS A 113 2.67 -18.77 3.09
CA HIS A 113 3.37 -18.60 4.36
C HIS A 113 2.40 -18.63 5.55
N HIS A 114 1.28 -17.91 5.47
CA HIS A 114 0.30 -17.84 6.55
C HIS A 114 -0.40 -19.19 6.78
N ASN A 115 -0.83 -19.87 5.71
CA ASN A 115 -1.49 -21.18 5.83
C ASN A 115 -0.55 -22.26 6.40
N SER A 116 0.73 -22.24 6.02
CA SER A 116 1.73 -23.16 6.59
C SER A 116 1.93 -22.97 8.10
N GLN A 117 1.73 -21.75 8.61
CA GLN A 117 1.82 -21.44 10.03
C GLN A 117 0.53 -21.81 10.77
N ALA A 118 -0.64 -21.53 10.18
CA ALA A 118 -1.94 -21.80 10.79
C ALA A 118 -2.16 -23.31 11.03
N GLY A 119 -1.73 -24.16 10.09
CA GLY A 119 -1.82 -25.62 10.21
C GLY A 119 -1.06 -26.20 11.41
N MET A 120 -0.04 -25.51 11.93
CA MET A 120 0.72 -25.97 13.10
C MET A 120 0.06 -25.67 14.45
N LEU A 121 -0.98 -24.82 14.49
CA LEU A 121 -1.43 -24.17 15.75
C LEU A 121 -2.80 -24.60 16.24
N GLY A 122 -3.64 -25.21 15.40
CA GLY A 122 -4.93 -25.78 15.81
C GLY A 122 -5.81 -24.84 16.62
N LEU A 123 -5.91 -23.56 16.24
CA LEU A 123 -6.69 -22.57 17.00
C LEU A 123 -8.19 -22.90 16.94
N PRO A 124 -8.93 -22.83 18.06
CA PRO A 124 -10.36 -23.12 18.08
C PRO A 124 -11.20 -21.99 17.48
N GLU A 125 -12.17 -22.37 16.66
CA GLU A 125 -13.18 -21.47 16.11
C GLU A 125 -14.19 -21.05 17.20
N SER A 126 -14.42 -19.74 17.35
CA SER A 126 -15.45 -19.19 18.24
C SER A 126 -16.63 -18.64 17.43
N SER A 127 -17.82 -19.20 17.66
CA SER A 127 -19.08 -18.91 16.95
C SER A 127 -19.83 -17.65 17.41
N ARG A 128 -19.30 -16.87 18.37
CA ARG A 128 -20.01 -15.69 18.90
C ARG A 128 -19.87 -14.48 17.96
N HIS A 129 -20.99 -13.79 17.73
CA HIS A 129 -21.05 -12.51 17.02
C HIS A 129 -20.87 -11.34 17.97
N PHE A 130 -20.04 -10.36 17.61
CA PHE A 130 -19.90 -9.10 18.35
C PHE A 130 -19.35 -8.01 17.43
N SER A 131 -19.68 -6.74 17.66
CA SER A 131 -19.07 -5.63 16.90
C SER A 131 -17.63 -5.36 17.36
N LEU A 132 -16.77 -4.84 16.49
CA LEU A 132 -15.42 -4.44 16.92
C LEU A 132 -15.49 -3.22 17.84
N SER A 133 -16.35 -2.25 17.55
CA SER A 133 -16.56 -1.05 18.36
C SER A 133 -16.76 -1.37 19.85
N SER A 134 -17.60 -2.36 20.17
CA SER A 134 -17.93 -2.74 21.55
C SER A 134 -16.78 -3.39 22.33
N VAL A 135 -15.77 -3.93 21.62
CA VAL A 135 -14.63 -4.63 22.24
C VAL A 135 -13.28 -3.96 21.90
N ALA A 136 -13.33 -2.80 21.23
CA ALA A 136 -12.16 -2.05 20.81
C ALA A 136 -11.30 -1.62 21.99
N ARG A 137 -9.98 -1.76 21.82
CA ARG A 137 -8.98 -1.34 22.81
C ARG A 137 -7.82 -0.66 22.13
N ILE A 138 -7.33 0.41 22.75
CA ILE A 138 -6.09 1.10 22.35
C ILE A 138 -5.13 1.01 23.53
N ARG A 139 -3.91 0.51 23.30
CA ARG A 139 -2.87 0.33 24.34
C ARG A 139 -3.44 -0.32 25.62
N HIS A 140 -4.13 -1.46 25.47
CA HIS A 140 -4.71 -2.27 26.55
C HIS A 140 -5.93 -1.68 27.30
N LYS A 141 -6.27 -0.38 27.14
CA LYS A 141 -7.46 0.23 27.74
C LYS A 141 -8.69 0.02 26.84
N LYS A 142 -9.85 -0.27 27.45
CA LYS A 142 -11.15 -0.27 26.75
C LYS A 142 -11.47 1.14 26.26
N LEU A 143 -11.92 1.24 25.02
CA LEU A 143 -12.31 2.52 24.45
C LEU A 143 -13.66 2.96 25.02
N SER A 144 -13.74 4.21 25.50
CA SER A 144 -14.99 4.83 25.95
C SER A 144 -15.99 4.96 24.79
N TYR A 145 -17.29 5.06 25.09
CA TYR A 145 -18.34 5.27 24.09
C TYR A 145 -18.08 6.48 23.18
N VAL A 146 -17.55 7.57 23.76
CA VAL A 146 -17.11 8.77 23.02
C VAL A 146 -15.97 8.45 22.04
N GLY A 147 -15.01 7.62 22.46
CA GLY A 147 -13.93 7.20 21.58
C GLY A 147 -14.40 6.26 20.46
N GLN A 148 -15.39 5.41 20.73
CA GLN A 148 -15.94 4.50 19.74
C GLN A 148 -16.67 5.24 18.62
N THR A 149 -17.48 6.22 19.00
CA THR A 149 -18.19 7.11 18.06
C THR A 149 -17.22 8.01 17.32
N ALA A 150 -16.20 8.57 17.97
CA ALA A 150 -15.17 9.38 17.33
C ALA A 150 -14.42 8.62 16.21
N ILE A 151 -14.08 7.34 16.41
CA ILE A 151 -13.44 6.54 15.35
C ILE A 151 -14.40 6.28 14.18
N ALA A 152 -15.68 6.04 14.45
CA ALA A 152 -16.67 5.88 13.39
C ALA A 152 -16.81 7.16 12.54
N PHE A 153 -16.88 8.33 13.18
CA PHE A 153 -16.87 9.61 12.48
C PHE A 153 -15.58 9.85 11.71
N ALA A 154 -14.42 9.48 12.28
CA ALA A 154 -13.14 9.58 11.58
C ALA A 154 -13.10 8.69 10.32
N ILE A 155 -13.67 7.48 10.36
CA ILE A 155 -13.80 6.60 9.18
C ILE A 155 -14.69 7.25 8.12
N LEU A 156 -15.85 7.77 8.51
CA LEU A 156 -16.77 8.43 7.58
C LEU A 156 -16.16 9.70 6.98
N PHE A 157 -15.43 10.48 7.77
CA PHE A 157 -14.69 11.64 7.30
C PHE A 157 -13.62 11.24 6.29
N ALA A 158 -12.80 10.22 6.58
CA ALA A 158 -11.78 9.74 5.65
C ALA A 158 -12.39 9.20 4.35
N LEU A 159 -13.52 8.49 4.41
CA LEU A 159 -14.27 8.05 3.24
C LEU A 159 -14.78 9.25 2.42
N GLY A 160 -15.37 10.25 3.09
CA GLY A 160 -15.83 11.49 2.45
C GLY A 160 -14.70 12.25 1.76
N CYS A 161 -13.55 12.43 2.41
CA CYS A 161 -12.37 13.06 1.81
C CYS A 161 -11.83 12.26 0.62
N THR A 162 -11.82 10.92 0.71
CA THR A 162 -11.36 10.03 -0.37
C THR A 162 -12.28 10.14 -1.59
N ILE A 163 -13.60 10.29 -1.40
CA ILE A 163 -14.54 10.52 -2.52
C ILE A 163 -14.43 11.95 -3.04
N ALA A 164 -14.28 12.94 -2.16
CA ALA A 164 -14.16 14.34 -2.55
C ALA A 164 -12.91 14.59 -3.41
N CYS A 165 -11.76 14.00 -3.05
CA CYS A 165 -10.51 14.21 -3.79
C CYS A 165 -10.53 13.62 -5.20
N THR A 166 -11.46 12.70 -5.53
CA THR A 166 -11.52 12.09 -6.86
C THR A 166 -12.22 12.98 -7.87
N ILE A 167 -13.12 13.85 -7.40
CA ILE A 167 -13.94 14.75 -8.21
C ILE A 167 -13.37 16.17 -8.23
N ILE A 168 -12.81 16.63 -7.11
CA ILE A 168 -12.28 18.00 -7.01
C ILE A 168 -10.98 18.12 -7.84
N PRO A 169 -10.88 19.14 -8.73
CA PRO A 169 -9.66 19.42 -9.47
C PRO A 169 -8.45 19.60 -8.56
N THR A 170 -7.39 18.84 -8.85
CA THR A 170 -6.22 18.70 -7.99
C THR A 170 -5.04 19.51 -8.50
N PHE A 171 -4.82 19.51 -9.82
CA PHE A 171 -3.76 20.24 -10.48
C PHE A 171 -4.28 20.81 -11.80
N LYS A 172 -3.58 21.82 -12.33
CA LYS A 172 -3.86 22.37 -13.66
C LYS A 172 -2.59 22.45 -14.49
N PHE A 173 -2.77 22.33 -15.80
CA PHE A 173 -1.74 22.60 -16.78
C PHE A 173 -2.03 23.93 -17.47
N THR A 174 -0.98 24.74 -17.64
CA THR A 174 -1.02 26.02 -18.35
C THR A 174 -0.08 25.97 -19.52
N PHE A 175 -0.61 26.16 -20.73
CA PHE A 175 0.15 26.18 -21.96
C PHE A 175 0.68 27.57 -22.26
N SER A 176 2.00 27.69 -22.33
CA SER A 176 2.73 28.92 -22.64
C SER A 176 3.52 28.76 -23.94
N GLY A 177 3.96 29.88 -24.52
CA GLY A 177 4.72 29.92 -25.77
C GLY A 177 3.83 30.00 -27.02
N VAL A 178 4.42 29.78 -28.20
CA VAL A 178 3.74 29.85 -29.50
C VAL A 178 2.54 28.90 -29.57
N VAL A 179 2.69 27.67 -29.08
CA VAL A 179 1.60 26.69 -29.01
C VAL A 179 0.48 27.16 -28.07
N GLY A 180 0.83 27.79 -26.94
CA GLY A 180 -0.16 28.39 -26.03
C GLY A 180 -0.97 29.51 -26.69
N MET A 181 -0.34 30.32 -27.54
CA MET A 181 -1.02 31.39 -28.30
C MET A 181 -1.96 30.86 -29.39
N LEU A 182 -1.64 29.70 -29.98
CA LEU A 182 -2.47 29.04 -30.99
C LEU A 182 -3.64 28.26 -30.40
N LEU A 183 -3.59 27.94 -29.10
CA LEU A 183 -4.67 27.27 -28.40
C LEU A 183 -5.82 28.25 -28.09
N PRO A 184 -7.08 27.84 -28.27
CA PRO A 184 -8.21 28.65 -27.88
C PRO A 184 -8.19 28.93 -26.36
N LEU A 185 -8.71 30.09 -25.96
CA LEU A 185 -8.59 30.63 -24.60
C LEU A 185 -9.11 29.66 -23.51
N ASP A 186 -10.08 28.82 -23.84
CA ASP A 186 -10.65 27.80 -22.95
C ASP A 186 -9.76 26.57 -22.75
N LYS A 187 -8.76 26.36 -23.63
CA LYS A 187 -7.81 25.23 -23.59
C LYS A 187 -6.42 25.61 -23.14
N GLN A 188 -6.14 26.89 -22.95
CA GLN A 188 -4.85 27.36 -22.42
C GLN A 188 -4.63 26.94 -20.96
N VAL A 189 -5.72 26.78 -20.19
CA VAL A 189 -5.68 26.28 -18.82
C VAL A 189 -6.62 25.09 -18.71
N THR A 190 -6.05 23.92 -18.42
CA THR A 190 -6.82 22.69 -18.23
C THR A 190 -6.66 22.20 -16.80
N GLU A 191 -7.78 22.10 -16.10
CA GLU A 191 -7.84 21.59 -14.73
C GLU A 191 -8.14 20.09 -14.75
N PHE A 192 -7.53 19.35 -13.83
CA PHE A 192 -7.66 17.91 -13.75
C PHE A 192 -7.93 17.45 -12.32
N SER A 193 -9.03 16.73 -12.16
CA SER A 193 -9.27 15.80 -11.05
C SER A 193 -8.62 14.44 -11.32
N LEU A 194 -8.61 13.55 -10.32
CA LEU A 194 -8.13 12.17 -10.49
C LEU A 194 -8.91 11.44 -11.60
N ILE A 195 -10.22 11.66 -11.67
CA ILE A 195 -11.08 11.05 -12.68
C ILE A 195 -10.80 11.65 -14.07
N GLU A 196 -10.73 12.97 -14.18
CA GLU A 196 -10.46 13.60 -15.48
C GLU A 196 -9.08 13.21 -16.02
N ALA A 197 -8.05 13.17 -15.18
CA ALA A 197 -6.72 12.73 -15.59
C ALA A 197 -6.74 11.31 -16.19
N GLY A 198 -7.48 10.38 -15.57
CA GLY A 198 -7.62 9.01 -16.07
C GLY A 198 -8.39 8.92 -17.40
N ALA A 199 -9.38 9.78 -17.61
CA ALA A 199 -10.17 9.84 -18.85
C ALA A 199 -9.36 10.37 -20.04
N PHE A 200 -8.26 11.08 -19.79
CA PHE A 200 -7.40 11.65 -20.82
C PHE A 200 -6.25 10.70 -21.25
N ILE A 201 -6.09 9.55 -20.61
CA ILE A 201 -5.06 8.55 -20.93
C ILE A 201 -5.22 7.96 -22.35
N PRO A 202 -6.40 7.48 -22.81
CA PRO A 202 -6.52 6.93 -24.16
C PRO A 202 -6.20 7.99 -25.20
N SER A 203 -5.27 7.75 -26.12
CA SER A 203 -4.77 8.79 -27.02
C SER A 203 -5.80 9.16 -28.12
N ILE A 204 -5.68 10.38 -28.64
CA ILE A 204 -6.56 10.93 -29.70
C ILE A 204 -6.13 10.58 -31.13
N LEU A 205 -5.05 9.80 -31.27
CA LEU A 205 -4.44 9.52 -32.57
C LEU A 205 -5.26 8.47 -33.34
N ASP A 206 -5.56 8.75 -34.61
CA ASP A 206 -6.53 7.97 -35.39
C ASP A 206 -5.95 6.64 -35.92
N ASN A 207 -4.62 6.52 -36.06
CA ASN A 207 -3.94 5.39 -36.71
C ASN A 207 -3.08 4.53 -35.76
N LEU A 208 -3.57 4.26 -34.56
CA LEU A 208 -2.88 3.39 -33.60
C LEU A 208 -3.08 1.93 -33.93
N SER A 209 -2.05 1.12 -33.68
CA SER A 209 -2.19 -0.33 -33.70
C SER A 209 -3.24 -0.79 -32.67
N LEU A 210 -3.98 -1.86 -32.99
CA LEU A 210 -4.97 -2.43 -32.07
C LEU A 210 -4.34 -2.82 -30.72
N ALA A 211 -3.11 -3.32 -30.74
CA ALA A 211 -2.37 -3.66 -29.53
C ALA A 211 -2.09 -2.44 -28.65
N THR A 212 -1.67 -1.32 -29.25
CA THR A 212 -1.46 -0.05 -28.53
C THR A 212 -2.75 0.44 -27.89
N ARG A 213 -3.86 0.40 -28.63
CA ARG A 213 -5.17 0.82 -28.13
C ARG A 213 -5.62 -0.03 -26.94
N ILE A 214 -5.48 -1.35 -27.02
CA ILE A 214 -5.79 -2.25 -25.89
C ILE A 214 -4.88 -1.93 -24.71
N GLY A 215 -3.59 -1.70 -24.95
CA GLY A 215 -2.63 -1.34 -23.91
C GLY A 215 -2.98 -0.04 -23.18
N GLU A 216 -3.40 1.01 -23.89
CA GLU A 216 -3.85 2.26 -23.28
C GLU A 216 -5.07 2.06 -22.37
N TYR A 217 -6.07 1.30 -22.82
CA TYR A 217 -7.23 0.96 -21.97
C TYR A 217 -6.85 0.08 -20.78
N PHE A 218 -5.88 -0.82 -20.94
CA PHE A 218 -5.34 -1.58 -19.82
C PHE A 218 -4.71 -0.66 -18.76
N VAL A 219 -3.94 0.35 -19.17
CA VAL A 219 -3.39 1.35 -18.24
C VAL A 219 -4.50 2.14 -17.54
N VAL A 220 -5.58 2.51 -18.25
CA VAL A 220 -6.76 3.15 -17.65
C VAL A 220 -7.39 2.29 -16.56
N VAL A 221 -7.59 0.99 -16.83
CA VAL A 221 -8.16 0.06 -15.85
C VAL A 221 -7.28 -0.04 -14.62
N VAL A 222 -5.96 -0.18 -14.79
CA VAL A 222 -5.00 -0.26 -13.68
C VAL A 222 -4.98 1.05 -12.89
N TYR A 223 -4.97 2.20 -13.59
CA TYR A 223 -5.02 3.52 -12.98
C TYR A 223 -6.23 3.65 -12.05
N TYR A 224 -7.44 3.38 -12.54
CA TYR A 224 -8.65 3.49 -11.73
C TYR A 224 -8.74 2.41 -10.63
N ALA A 225 -8.32 1.18 -10.90
CA ALA A 225 -8.35 0.12 -9.89
C ALA A 225 -7.52 0.51 -8.65
N PHE A 226 -6.29 0.98 -8.84
CA PHE A 226 -5.35 1.26 -7.74
C PHE A 226 -5.50 2.68 -7.14
N ALA A 227 -5.87 3.69 -7.93
CA ALA A 227 -5.98 5.07 -7.45
C ALA A 227 -7.40 5.47 -7.01
N LEU A 228 -8.45 4.83 -7.55
CA LEU A 228 -9.85 5.19 -7.27
C LEU A 228 -10.60 4.11 -6.49
N VAL A 229 -10.65 2.88 -7.02
CA VAL A 229 -11.53 1.83 -6.50
C VAL A 229 -10.98 1.26 -5.19
N THR A 230 -9.70 0.87 -5.14
CA THR A 230 -9.12 0.23 -3.94
C THR A 230 -9.06 1.13 -2.70
N PRO A 231 -8.76 2.45 -2.75
CA PRO A 231 -8.84 3.31 -1.57
C PRO A 231 -10.27 3.41 -1.00
N ILE A 232 -11.29 3.51 -1.86
CA ILE A 232 -12.69 3.54 -1.45
C ILE A 232 -13.09 2.21 -0.83
N MET A 233 -12.80 1.08 -1.50
CA MET A 233 -13.07 -0.26 -0.97
C MET A 233 -12.39 -0.48 0.39
N ARG A 234 -11.16 0.01 0.58
CA ARG A 234 -10.45 -0.07 1.85
C ARG A 234 -11.17 0.68 2.97
N MET A 235 -11.67 1.89 2.70
CA MET A 235 -12.40 2.67 3.70
C MET A 235 -13.74 2.03 4.05
N VAL A 236 -14.45 1.48 3.07
CA VAL A 236 -15.68 0.71 3.29
C VAL A 236 -15.38 -0.56 4.12
N ALA A 237 -14.32 -1.30 3.80
CA ALA A 237 -13.91 -2.48 4.57
C ALA A 237 -13.56 -2.11 6.02
N CYS A 238 -12.90 -0.97 6.26
CA CYS A 238 -12.66 -0.46 7.62
C CYS A 238 -13.97 -0.14 8.35
N LEU A 239 -14.95 0.46 7.68
CA LEU A 239 -16.26 0.78 8.26
C LEU A 239 -17.03 -0.49 8.63
N VAL A 240 -17.06 -1.49 7.73
CA VAL A 240 -17.68 -2.79 7.98
C VAL A 240 -17.00 -3.49 9.16
N LEU A 241 -15.66 -3.54 9.17
CA LEU A 241 -14.90 -4.14 10.26
C LEU A 241 -15.14 -3.46 11.60
N TRP A 242 -15.36 -2.13 11.61
CA TRP A 242 -15.62 -1.35 12.82
C TRP A 242 -17.06 -1.52 13.35
N ALA A 243 -18.05 -1.40 12.47
CA ALA A 243 -19.46 -1.28 12.84
C ALA A 243 -20.23 -2.61 12.84
N ALA A 244 -19.93 -3.54 11.92
CA ALA A 244 -20.72 -4.76 11.74
C ALA A 244 -20.46 -5.81 12.86
N PRO A 245 -21.51 -6.48 13.36
CA PRO A 245 -21.37 -7.58 14.31
C PRO A 245 -20.95 -8.88 13.61
N LEU A 246 -19.66 -9.00 13.31
CA LEU A 246 -19.07 -10.16 12.63
C LEU A 246 -18.69 -11.29 13.61
N THR A 247 -18.65 -12.54 13.14
CA THR A 247 -18.05 -13.66 13.87
C THR A 247 -16.53 -13.54 13.93
N THR A 248 -15.88 -14.35 14.78
CA THR A 248 -14.41 -14.39 14.89
C THR A 248 -13.73 -14.71 13.56
N HIS A 249 -14.21 -15.73 12.85
CA HIS A 249 -13.71 -16.13 11.53
C HIS A 249 -13.96 -15.04 10.47
N GLN A 250 -15.17 -14.46 10.45
CA GLN A 250 -15.49 -13.37 9.52
C GLN A 250 -14.62 -12.13 9.76
N LYS A 251 -14.27 -11.80 11.01
CA LYS A 251 -13.36 -10.70 11.33
C LYS A 251 -11.94 -10.96 10.87
N GLU A 252 -11.48 -12.20 10.95
CA GLU A 252 -10.16 -12.59 10.48
C GLU A 252 -10.06 -12.47 8.95
N ILE A 253 -11.06 -12.98 8.23
CA ILE A 253 -11.18 -12.80 6.78
C ILE A 253 -11.25 -11.31 6.43
N MET A 254 -12.14 -10.54 7.08
CA MET A 254 -12.32 -9.12 6.79
C MET A 254 -11.05 -8.30 7.12
N LYS A 255 -10.32 -8.67 8.17
CA LYS A 255 -9.01 -8.08 8.49
C LYS A 255 -7.99 -8.38 7.37
N SER A 256 -7.95 -9.61 6.87
CA SER A 256 -7.08 -10.01 5.76
C SER A 256 -7.40 -9.22 4.48
N ILE A 257 -8.68 -9.15 4.11
CA ILE A 257 -9.16 -8.35 2.97
C ILE A 257 -8.79 -6.87 3.13
N THR A 258 -9.05 -6.29 4.30
CA THR A 258 -8.71 -4.88 4.58
C THR A 258 -7.21 -4.62 4.48
N SER A 259 -6.38 -5.58 4.92
CA SER A 259 -4.92 -5.52 4.78
C SER A 259 -4.49 -5.54 3.32
N MET A 260 -5.04 -6.44 2.51
CA MET A 260 -4.73 -6.57 1.08
C MET A 260 -5.18 -5.33 0.29
N LEU A 261 -6.37 -4.80 0.57
CA LEU A 261 -6.80 -3.52 -0.01
C LEU A 261 -5.87 -2.37 0.39
N GLY A 262 -5.25 -2.44 1.56
CA GLY A 262 -4.25 -1.50 2.03
C GLY A 262 -2.95 -1.50 1.23
N THR A 263 -2.50 -2.66 0.75
CA THR A 263 -1.29 -2.78 -0.07
C THR A 263 -1.52 -2.34 -1.52
N TRP A 264 -2.76 -2.48 -2.02
CA TRP A 264 -3.13 -2.06 -3.39
C TRP A 264 -3.60 -0.60 -3.46
N SER A 265 -4.02 -0.01 -2.34
CA SER A 265 -4.42 1.39 -2.30
C SER A 265 -3.23 2.31 -2.57
N ALA A 266 -3.23 2.93 -3.75
CA ALA A 266 -2.12 3.72 -4.29
C ALA A 266 -2.47 5.22 -4.46
N LEU A 267 -3.44 5.72 -3.69
CA LEU A 267 -3.79 7.15 -3.69
C LEU A 267 -2.63 8.04 -3.22
N ASP A 268 -1.82 7.54 -2.29
CA ASP A 268 -0.60 8.20 -1.83
C ASP A 268 0.47 8.23 -2.92
N VAL A 269 0.60 7.15 -3.68
CA VAL A 269 1.48 7.05 -4.83
C VAL A 269 1.06 8.07 -5.90
N PHE A 270 -0.24 8.19 -6.18
CA PHE A 270 -0.77 9.20 -7.10
C PHE A 270 -0.48 10.64 -6.63
N LEU A 271 -0.67 10.96 -5.34
CA LEU A 271 -0.31 12.26 -4.78
C LEU A 271 1.16 12.60 -5.00
N VAL A 272 2.06 11.64 -4.77
CA VAL A 272 3.50 11.82 -5.02
C VAL A 272 3.78 12.02 -6.51
N SER A 273 3.10 11.29 -7.39
CA SER A 273 3.23 11.48 -8.84
C SER A 273 2.76 12.87 -9.29
N VAL A 274 1.67 13.40 -8.74
CA VAL A 274 1.23 14.78 -9.03
C VAL A 274 2.28 15.80 -8.59
N ILE A 275 2.85 15.63 -7.39
CA ILE A 275 3.93 16.50 -6.90
C ILE A 275 5.16 16.41 -7.83
N ALA A 276 5.57 15.20 -8.20
CA ALA A 276 6.71 14.98 -9.10
C ALA A 276 6.47 15.58 -10.48
N SER A 277 5.27 15.40 -11.06
CA SER A 277 4.90 15.98 -12.34
C SER A 277 4.93 17.50 -12.29
N ILE A 278 4.41 18.13 -11.23
CA ILE A 278 4.40 19.60 -11.12
C ILE A 278 5.81 20.19 -11.09
N LEU A 279 6.73 19.54 -10.38
CA LEU A 279 8.11 20.02 -10.24
C LEU A 279 8.92 19.90 -11.54
N GLU A 280 8.59 18.94 -12.40
CA GLU A 280 9.50 18.52 -13.48
C GLU A 280 8.95 18.68 -14.90
N ILE A 281 7.62 18.80 -15.07
CA ILE A 281 7.03 18.85 -16.42
C ILE A 281 7.48 20.06 -17.24
N GLY A 282 7.74 21.21 -16.59
CA GLY A 282 8.24 22.40 -17.26
C GLY A 282 9.62 22.18 -17.87
N ASN A 283 10.55 21.64 -17.09
CA ASN A 283 11.92 21.32 -17.54
C ASN A 283 11.92 20.24 -18.63
N LEU A 284 11.10 19.21 -18.43
CA LEU A 284 10.93 18.12 -19.39
C LEU A 284 10.41 18.64 -20.74
N THR A 285 9.42 19.53 -20.74
CA THR A 285 8.84 20.08 -21.97
C THR A 285 9.85 20.90 -22.75
N SER A 286 10.63 21.76 -22.08
CA SER A 286 11.69 22.53 -22.75
C SER A 286 12.75 21.64 -23.37
N SER A 287 13.10 20.52 -22.72
CA SER A 287 14.10 19.60 -23.24
C SER A 287 13.61 18.76 -24.42
N ILE A 288 12.35 18.29 -24.38
CA ILE A 288 11.78 17.50 -25.48
C ILE A 288 11.71 18.33 -26.77
N MET A 289 11.51 19.65 -26.65
CA MET A 289 11.35 20.54 -27.80
C MET A 289 12.66 21.15 -28.32
N GLY A 290 13.76 21.08 -27.55
CA GLY A 290 15.02 21.83 -27.76
C GLY A 290 15.46 21.96 -29.22
N ASP A 291 16.04 20.91 -29.79
CA ASP A 291 16.68 20.99 -31.12
C ASP A 291 15.75 21.47 -32.24
N ALA A 292 14.45 21.16 -32.15
CA ALA A 292 13.47 21.55 -33.17
C ALA A 292 13.04 23.02 -33.05
N CYS A 293 13.19 23.62 -31.86
CA CYS A 293 12.65 24.93 -31.52
C CYS A 293 13.70 25.97 -31.14
N ASP A 294 14.97 25.60 -31.04
CA ASP A 294 16.07 26.53 -30.81
C ASP A 294 16.16 27.58 -31.93
N SER A 295 15.99 27.17 -33.19
CA SER A 295 15.94 28.08 -34.34
C SER A 295 14.79 29.09 -34.27
N LEU A 296 13.63 28.66 -33.75
CA LEU A 296 12.47 29.53 -33.57
C LEU A 296 12.68 30.51 -32.41
N TYR A 297 13.32 30.05 -31.33
CA TYR A 297 13.65 30.88 -30.18
C TYR A 297 14.68 31.96 -30.53
N GLU A 298 15.72 31.63 -31.31
CA GLU A 298 16.70 32.61 -31.79
C GLU A 298 16.06 33.69 -32.69
N LEU A 299 15.06 33.32 -33.50
CA LEU A 299 14.41 34.23 -34.44
C LEU A 299 13.35 35.14 -33.78
N LEU A 300 12.52 34.59 -32.88
CA LEU A 300 11.35 35.28 -32.32
C LEU A 300 11.52 35.68 -30.85
N GLY A 301 12.52 35.16 -30.15
CA GLY A 301 12.70 35.35 -28.70
C GLY A 301 11.61 34.70 -27.83
N ILE A 302 10.76 33.86 -28.42
CA ILE A 302 9.60 33.22 -27.76
C ILE A 302 9.79 31.71 -27.77
N GLN A 303 9.50 31.04 -26.64
CA GLN A 303 9.55 29.57 -26.56
C GLN A 303 8.43 28.93 -27.39
N CYS A 304 8.73 27.83 -28.09
CA CYS A 304 7.72 27.08 -28.86
C CYS A 304 6.56 26.58 -27.98
N LEU A 305 6.91 25.83 -26.93
CA LEU A 305 5.97 25.21 -26.03
C LEU A 305 6.62 25.15 -24.65
N ARG A 306 5.89 25.64 -23.65
CA ARG A 306 6.19 25.41 -22.25
C ARG A 306 4.91 25.00 -21.54
N LEU A 307 4.94 23.85 -20.91
CA LEU A 307 3.84 23.33 -20.11
C LEU A 307 4.21 23.54 -18.64
N ASP A 308 3.55 24.50 -17.99
CA ASP A 308 3.72 24.70 -16.55
C ASP A 308 2.54 24.03 -15.82
N ALA A 309 2.82 23.50 -14.64
CA ALA A 309 1.82 22.84 -13.82
C ALA A 309 1.74 23.50 -12.45
N SER A 310 0.54 23.58 -11.89
CA SER A 310 0.34 24.20 -10.58
C SER A 310 -0.71 23.46 -9.76
N PHE A 311 -0.53 23.51 -8.44
CA PHE A 311 -1.46 22.90 -7.49
C PHE A 311 -2.76 23.72 -7.42
N LEU A 312 -3.88 23.01 -7.35
CA LEU A 312 -5.19 23.55 -6.99
C LEU A 312 -5.51 23.22 -5.53
N THR A 313 -6.59 23.81 -5.01
CA THR A 313 -7.07 23.56 -3.65
C THR A 313 -7.40 22.07 -3.41
N GLY A 314 -7.80 21.32 -4.44
CA GLY A 314 -8.03 19.88 -4.35
C GLY A 314 -6.80 19.07 -3.93
N SER A 315 -5.58 19.56 -4.17
CA SER A 315 -4.35 18.88 -3.71
C SER A 315 -4.27 18.77 -2.18
N TRP A 316 -4.74 19.79 -1.46
CA TRP A 316 -4.81 19.72 0.00
C TRP A 316 -5.87 18.73 0.47
N VAL A 317 -7.01 18.66 -0.22
CA VAL A 317 -8.06 17.66 0.07
C VAL A 317 -7.53 16.24 -0.16
N MET A 318 -6.76 16.03 -1.22
CA MET A 318 -6.09 14.75 -1.49
C MET A 318 -5.06 14.39 -0.41
N ALA A 319 -4.24 15.33 0.04
CA ALA A 319 -3.29 15.11 1.13
C ALA A 319 -4.02 14.74 2.44
N VAL A 320 -5.11 15.43 2.78
CA VAL A 320 -5.95 15.11 3.95
C VAL A 320 -6.59 13.73 3.79
N ALA A 321 -7.09 13.37 2.60
CA ALA A 321 -7.65 12.05 2.32
C ALA A 321 -6.62 10.93 2.53
N VAL A 322 -5.40 11.12 2.02
CA VAL A 322 -4.29 10.16 2.23
C VAL A 322 -3.94 10.02 3.71
N ILE A 323 -3.72 11.13 4.41
CA ILE A 323 -3.31 11.09 5.83
C ILE A 323 -4.42 10.49 6.70
N SER A 324 -5.66 10.95 6.52
CA SER A 324 -6.81 10.46 7.30
C SER A 324 -7.08 8.98 7.05
N SER A 325 -7.07 8.52 5.79
CA SER A 325 -7.27 7.10 5.45
C SER A 325 -6.17 6.20 6.01
N LEU A 326 -4.91 6.67 6.03
CA LEU A 326 -3.80 5.95 6.66
C LEU A 326 -4.00 5.84 8.18
N ILE A 327 -4.28 6.94 8.87
CA ILE A 327 -4.48 6.96 10.33
C ILE A 327 -5.66 6.07 10.72
N VAL A 328 -6.79 6.21 10.04
CA VAL A 328 -8.00 5.43 10.31
C VAL A 328 -7.75 3.94 10.09
N SER A 329 -7.16 3.56 8.96
CA SER A 329 -6.86 2.15 8.67
C SER A 329 -5.94 1.55 9.73
N ARG A 330 -4.93 2.31 10.17
CA ARG A 330 -4.01 1.92 11.23
C ARG A 330 -4.75 1.64 12.54
N LEU A 331 -5.59 2.58 12.96
CA LEU A 331 -6.34 2.47 14.21
C LEU A 331 -7.27 1.26 14.19
N THR A 332 -8.02 1.08 13.10
CA THR A 332 -8.96 -0.05 12.94
C THR A 332 -8.22 -1.39 12.99
N LEU A 333 -7.17 -1.57 12.20
CA LEU A 333 -6.43 -2.84 12.14
C LEU A 333 -5.66 -3.13 13.42
N THR A 334 -5.13 -2.12 14.10
CA THR A 334 -4.45 -2.27 15.39
C THR A 334 -5.44 -2.68 16.49
N SER A 335 -6.63 -2.07 16.52
CA SER A 335 -7.69 -2.43 17.47
C SER A 335 -8.15 -3.87 17.29
N THR A 336 -8.35 -4.31 16.05
CA THR A 336 -8.70 -5.70 15.71
C THR A 336 -7.61 -6.67 16.15
N THR A 337 -6.34 -6.35 15.87
CA THR A 337 -5.20 -7.22 16.26
C THR A 337 -5.06 -7.32 17.77
N ALA A 338 -5.21 -6.21 18.50
CA ALA A 338 -5.16 -6.21 19.96
C ALA A 338 -6.29 -7.05 20.58
N HIS A 339 -7.47 -7.05 19.95
CA HIS A 339 -8.57 -7.91 20.37
C HIS A 339 -8.22 -9.40 20.19
N PHE A 340 -7.79 -9.80 18.99
CA PHE A 340 -7.41 -11.20 18.70
C PHE A 340 -6.28 -11.70 19.62
N ARG A 341 -5.23 -10.90 19.84
CA ARG A 341 -4.14 -11.23 20.78
C ARG A 341 -4.64 -11.56 22.18
N ARG A 342 -5.63 -10.81 22.68
CA ARG A 342 -6.18 -11.07 24.00
C ARG A 342 -6.98 -12.36 24.06
N VAL A 343 -7.78 -12.65 23.02
CA VAL A 343 -8.55 -13.90 22.94
C VAL A 343 -7.58 -15.09 22.89
N ALA A 344 -6.54 -15.01 22.07
CA ALA A 344 -5.49 -16.03 21.99
C ALA A 344 -4.77 -16.21 23.35
N MET A 345 -4.38 -15.13 24.02
CA MET A 345 -3.75 -15.19 25.36
C MET A 345 -4.64 -15.85 26.41
N LEU A 346 -5.93 -15.52 26.45
CA LEU A 346 -6.87 -16.14 27.38
C LEU A 346 -7.04 -17.63 27.10
N HIS A 347 -7.06 -18.01 25.81
CA HIS A 347 -7.17 -19.40 25.41
C HIS A 347 -5.91 -20.19 25.77
N LEU A 348 -4.72 -19.63 25.50
CA LEU A 348 -3.44 -20.20 25.91
C LEU A 348 -3.33 -20.35 27.43
N MET A 349 -3.79 -19.35 28.20
CA MET A 349 -3.85 -19.46 29.67
C MET A 349 -4.80 -20.56 30.14
N ALA A 350 -5.95 -20.75 29.47
CA ALA A 350 -6.88 -21.83 29.78
C ALA A 350 -6.31 -23.22 29.45
N LEU A 351 -5.63 -23.36 28.30
CA LEU A 351 -4.92 -24.59 27.93
C LEU A 351 -3.77 -24.90 28.89
N LYS A 352 -2.97 -23.88 29.24
CA LYS A 352 -1.90 -23.98 30.23
C LYS A 352 -2.45 -24.47 31.56
N LYS A 353 -3.56 -23.89 32.03
CA LYS A 353 -4.24 -24.33 33.25
C LYS A 353 -4.66 -25.80 33.17
N LYS A 354 -5.35 -26.20 32.10
CA LYS A 354 -5.79 -27.59 31.89
C LYS A 354 -4.62 -28.58 31.85
N TYR A 355 -3.49 -28.18 31.26
CA TYR A 355 -2.28 -28.99 31.25
C TYR A 355 -1.73 -29.20 32.67
N TYR A 356 -1.56 -28.14 33.48
CA TYR A 356 -1.09 -28.28 34.85
C TYR A 356 -2.08 -29.04 35.74
N ASP A 357 -3.39 -28.84 35.57
CA ASP A 357 -4.43 -29.58 36.29
C ASP A 357 -4.35 -31.08 35.95
N ASN A 358 -4.12 -31.44 34.68
CA ASN A 358 -3.95 -32.83 34.25
C ASN A 358 -2.60 -33.42 34.69
N ALA A 359 -1.51 -32.64 34.67
CA ALA A 359 -0.20 -33.08 35.13
C ALA A 359 -0.15 -33.26 36.66
N ALA A 360 -0.93 -32.48 37.40
CA ALA A 360 -1.12 -32.67 38.84
C ALA A 360 -2.00 -33.90 39.17
N ALA A 361 -2.82 -34.36 38.21
CA ALA A 361 -3.71 -35.51 38.35
C ALA A 361 -3.12 -36.82 37.81
N ALA A 362 -2.05 -36.78 37.01
CA ALA A 362 -1.43 -37.94 36.39
C ALA A 362 -0.05 -38.25 37.02
N SER A 363 0.09 -39.43 37.61
CA SER A 363 1.38 -40.09 37.78
C SER A 363 1.86 -40.53 36.38
N GLU A 364 2.97 -39.94 35.91
CA GLU A 364 3.76 -40.35 34.74
C GLU A 364 3.01 -41.16 33.66
N ASP A 365 2.36 -40.49 32.68
CA ASP A 365 2.67 -40.69 31.26
C ASP A 365 1.86 -39.77 30.31
N GLU A 366 2.45 -39.55 29.13
CA GLU A 366 1.85 -39.08 27.87
C GLU A 366 0.86 -37.90 27.89
N SER A 367 1.36 -36.66 27.87
CA SER A 367 0.63 -35.57 27.24
C SER A 367 1.51 -34.84 26.23
N GLY A 368 1.15 -34.95 24.95
CA GLY A 368 1.90 -34.49 23.78
C GLY A 368 2.05 -32.96 23.62
N VAL A 369 1.91 -32.17 24.68
CA VAL A 369 2.17 -30.72 24.66
C VAL A 369 3.25 -30.41 25.70
N THR A 370 4.50 -30.30 25.25
CA THR A 370 5.63 -30.06 26.14
C THR A 370 5.60 -28.63 26.74
N PRO A 371 5.98 -28.43 28.01
CA PRO A 371 6.06 -27.11 28.66
C PRO A 371 6.90 -26.09 27.87
N LYS A 372 7.88 -26.60 27.12
CA LYS A 372 8.77 -25.85 26.23
C LYS A 372 8.03 -25.15 25.09
N VAL A 373 6.97 -25.77 24.57
CA VAL A 373 6.04 -25.16 23.61
C VAL A 373 5.42 -23.96 24.31
N ILE A 374 4.60 -24.15 25.35
CA ILE A 374 3.85 -23.09 26.07
C ILE A 374 4.75 -21.90 26.51
N ALA A 375 5.94 -22.17 27.04
CA ALA A 375 6.90 -21.13 27.44
C ALA A 375 7.35 -20.27 26.24
N THR A 376 7.73 -20.92 25.13
CA THR A 376 8.11 -20.24 23.89
C THR A 376 6.98 -19.32 23.42
N TYR A 377 5.74 -19.82 23.29
CA TYR A 377 4.60 -18.99 22.84
C TYR A 377 4.31 -17.79 23.76
N SER A 378 4.48 -17.94 25.07
CA SER A 378 4.24 -16.85 26.04
C SER A 378 5.25 -15.72 25.93
N GLU A 379 6.51 -16.06 25.65
CA GLU A 379 7.60 -15.11 25.47
C GLU A 379 7.52 -14.42 24.08
N GLU A 380 7.08 -15.16 23.05
CA GLU A 380 6.86 -14.63 21.70
C GLU A 380 5.73 -13.58 21.63
N LEU A 381 4.69 -13.72 22.44
CA LEU A 381 3.57 -12.76 22.52
C LEU A 381 3.94 -11.44 23.19
N GLN A 382 5.04 -11.39 23.95
CA GLN A 382 5.47 -10.20 24.70
C GLN A 382 6.49 -9.32 23.96
N ARG A 383 7.12 -9.79 22.86
CA ARG A 383 8.26 -9.09 22.25
C ARG A 383 7.85 -8.10 21.15
N ASN A 384 8.26 -6.83 21.29
CA ASN A 384 7.99 -5.74 20.35
C ASN A 384 9.30 -5.22 19.70
N THR A 385 9.58 -5.61 18.45
CA THR A 385 10.78 -5.18 17.71
C THR A 385 10.56 -3.88 16.91
N ILE A 386 11.61 -3.10 16.63
CA ILE A 386 11.53 -1.82 15.88
C ILE A 386 11.25 -2.05 14.39
N SER A 387 11.87 -3.09 13.79
CA SER A 387 11.70 -3.44 12.36
C SER A 387 10.25 -3.81 12.03
N THR A 388 9.54 -4.51 12.92
CA THR A 388 8.12 -4.82 12.76
C THR A 388 7.26 -3.57 12.83
N LYS A 389 7.56 -2.59 13.72
CA LYS A 389 6.84 -1.31 13.75
C LYS A 389 6.98 -0.51 12.46
N PHE A 390 8.16 -0.53 11.82
CA PHE A 390 8.42 0.19 10.57
C PHE A 390 7.77 -0.47 9.35
N ALA A 391 7.92 -1.79 9.19
CA ALA A 391 7.22 -2.54 8.14
C ALA A 391 5.70 -2.42 8.30
N ASN A 392 5.22 -2.50 9.54
CA ASN A 392 3.83 -2.23 9.85
C ASN A 392 3.48 -0.81 9.41
N LEU A 393 4.20 0.25 9.82
CA LEU A 393 3.96 1.67 9.43
C LEU A 393 3.91 1.91 7.92
N LEU A 394 4.60 1.13 7.10
CA LEU A 394 4.54 1.24 5.64
C LEU A 394 3.37 0.47 5.01
N ALA A 395 2.99 -0.70 5.54
CA ALA A 395 2.03 -1.62 4.91
C ALA A 395 0.54 -1.23 4.96
N GLY A 396 0.18 -0.09 5.53
CA GLY A 396 -1.20 0.24 5.93
C GLY A 396 -1.84 -0.69 6.98
N SER A 397 -1.29 -1.89 7.16
CA SER A 397 -1.79 -2.96 8.02
C SER A 397 -0.75 -3.43 9.04
N PHE A 398 -1.24 -3.96 10.15
CA PHE A 398 -0.47 -4.82 11.02
C PHE A 398 -0.55 -6.22 10.39
N HIS A 399 0.45 -6.59 9.59
CA HIS A 399 0.72 -8.00 9.36
C HIS A 399 1.74 -8.46 10.40
N GLU A 400 1.35 -8.39 11.67
CA GLU A 400 2.02 -9.18 12.69
C GLU A 400 1.65 -10.63 12.42
N SER A 401 2.59 -11.41 11.88
CA SER A 401 2.57 -12.84 12.14
C SER A 401 2.52 -13.00 13.66
N MET A 402 1.62 -13.84 14.15
CA MET A 402 1.37 -14.08 15.58
C MET A 402 2.55 -14.74 16.32
N TYR A 403 3.75 -14.69 15.78
CA TYR A 403 4.89 -15.49 16.16
C TYR A 403 6.11 -14.57 16.16
N GLN A 404 7.00 -14.63 17.17
CA GLN A 404 8.36 -14.08 17.10
C GLN A 404 9.29 -14.66 18.19
N SER A 405 10.11 -15.66 17.85
CA SER A 405 11.37 -16.13 18.48
C SER A 405 12.60 -15.38 17.90
N ASN A 406 13.58 -14.90 18.68
CA ASN A 406 14.69 -15.60 19.35
C ASN A 406 15.36 -14.73 20.45
N PHE A 407 15.90 -15.36 21.51
CA PHE A 407 17.34 -15.38 21.84
C PHE A 407 17.66 -16.59 22.74
N GLY A 408 18.81 -17.23 22.52
CA GLY A 408 19.23 -18.40 23.29
C GLY A 408 19.88 -18.02 24.62
N LEU A 409 19.73 -18.89 25.61
CA LEU A 409 20.74 -19.08 26.64
C LEU A 409 20.89 -20.58 26.89
N SER A 410 22.11 -21.05 26.63
CA SER A 410 22.70 -22.20 27.30
C SER A 410 22.62 -22.04 28.82
N THR A 411 22.83 -23.16 29.53
CA THR A 411 23.01 -23.33 30.98
C THR A 411 21.74 -23.33 31.84
N MET A 412 21.20 -24.53 32.05
CA MET A 412 20.82 -24.99 33.39
C MET A 412 21.26 -26.45 33.52
N ASP A 413 22.51 -26.63 33.92
CA ASP A 413 22.95 -27.85 34.59
C ASP A 413 22.57 -27.79 36.07
N ALA A 414 22.30 -28.97 36.61
CA ALA A 414 22.32 -29.36 38.02
C ALA A 414 21.16 -28.89 38.93
N MET A 415 20.17 -29.78 39.08
CA MET A 415 19.69 -30.14 40.43
C MET A 415 19.53 -31.67 40.47
N SER A 416 20.51 -32.35 41.06
CA SER A 416 20.34 -33.69 41.62
C SER A 416 19.89 -33.57 43.09
N PRO A 417 19.15 -34.55 43.61
CA PRO A 417 18.64 -34.54 44.97
C PRO A 417 19.71 -35.03 45.95
N THR A 418 19.83 -34.39 47.12
CA THR A 418 20.48 -35.00 48.29
C THR A 418 19.68 -34.67 49.54
N ASP A 419 19.13 -35.76 50.07
CA ASP A 419 18.74 -36.07 51.44
C ASP A 419 19.13 -35.08 52.55
N GLU A 420 18.15 -34.72 53.38
CA GLU A 420 18.39 -34.38 54.78
C GLU A 420 17.32 -35.05 55.65
N GLU A 421 17.69 -36.19 56.22
CA GLU A 421 16.97 -36.85 57.32
C GLU A 421 17.79 -36.69 58.61
N LYS A 422 17.12 -36.16 59.66
CA LYS A 422 17.41 -36.25 61.12
C LYS A 422 18.66 -35.51 61.65
N THR A 423 18.54 -34.72 62.72
CA THR A 423 18.26 -35.26 64.07
C THR A 423 17.86 -34.17 65.09
N LYS A 424 16.95 -34.53 66.00
CA LYS A 424 16.78 -33.93 67.34
C LYS A 424 17.98 -34.25 68.22
N GLY A 425 18.36 -33.33 69.09
CA GLY A 425 19.33 -33.51 70.18
C GLY A 425 19.70 -32.16 70.77
#